data_AF-V6DGY5-F1
#
_entry.id   AF-V6DGY5-F1
#
_cell.length_a   1.000
_cell.length_b   1.000
_cell.length_c   1.000
_cell.angle_alpha   90.00
_cell.angle_beta   90.00
_cell.angle_gamma   90.00
#
_symmetry.space_group_name_H-M   'P 1'
#
loop_
_entity.id
_entity.type
_entity.pdbx_description
1 polymer ?
#
loop_
_entity_poly.entity_id
_entity_poly.type
_entity_poly.pdbx_seq_one_letter_code
_entity_poly.pdbx_strand_id
1 'polypeptide(L)' 'MIKKTVTKRKYSKGAQEEVRKEMHEFEQGTAHSGPKLKPVKSEKQAIAIGLSKAREKGLKVPKKS' A
#
# COMPACT_ATOMS: atom_id res chain seq x y z
N MET A 1 -8.02 13.14 32.52
CA MET A 1 -8.18 12.37 31.25
C MET A 1 -7.39 13.08 30.16
N ILE A 2 -6.20 12.57 29.80
CA ILE A 2 -5.38 13.18 28.75
C ILE A 2 -5.98 12.76 27.40
N LYS A 3 -6.65 13.69 26.71
CA LYS A 3 -7.07 13.47 25.31
C LYS A 3 -5.80 13.31 24.48
N LYS A 4 -5.45 12.07 24.11
CA LYS A 4 -4.41 11.80 23.11
C LYS A 4 -4.77 12.59 21.85
N THR A 5 -3.99 13.62 21.54
CA THR A 5 -4.12 14.36 20.29
C THR A 5 -3.82 13.37 19.16
N VAL A 6 -4.85 13.02 18.39
CA VAL A 6 -4.69 12.07 17.28
C VAL A 6 -3.87 12.78 16.21
N THR A 7 -2.57 12.51 16.17
CA THR A 7 -1.71 12.98 15.07
C THR A 7 -2.30 12.48 13.75
N LYS A 8 -2.56 13.41 12.83
CA LYS A 8 -3.20 13.14 11.55
C LYS A 8 -2.30 12.22 10.73
N ARG A 9 -2.64 10.92 10.65
CA ARG A 9 -1.87 9.95 9.85
C ARG A 9 -1.73 10.42 8.40
N LYS A 10 -0.52 10.25 7.85
CA LYS A 10 -0.21 10.58 6.44
C LYS A 10 -1.01 9.70 5.47
N TYR A 11 -1.27 8.46 5.84
CA TYR A 11 -2.05 7.47 5.08
C TYR A 11 -3.35 7.12 5.82
N SER A 12 -4.43 6.78 5.11
CA SER A 12 -5.62 6.16 5.72
C SER A 12 -5.33 4.72 6.16
N LYS A 13 -6.18 4.18 7.04
CA LYS A 13 -6.13 2.75 7.40
C LYS A 13 -6.27 1.85 6.17
N GLY A 14 -7.23 2.15 5.29
CA GLY A 14 -7.40 1.40 4.04
C GLY A 14 -6.13 1.40 3.17
N ALA A 15 -5.43 2.53 3.08
CA ALA A 15 -4.18 2.57 2.31
C ALA A 15 -3.09 1.67 2.92
N GLN A 16 -3.05 1.58 4.26
CA GLN A 16 -2.14 0.66 4.95
C GLN A 16 -2.53 -0.80 4.72
N GLU A 17 -3.83 -1.09 4.68
CA GLU A 17 -4.34 -2.45 4.41
C GLU A 17 -4.03 -2.91 2.99
N GLU A 18 -4.15 -2.05 1.99
CA GLU A 18 -3.77 -2.38 0.60
C GLU A 18 -2.29 -2.72 0.48
N VAL A 19 -1.42 -1.92 1.12
CA VAL A 19 0.02 -2.20 1.14
C VAL A 19 0.30 -3.51 1.88
N ARG A 20 -0.36 -3.75 3.02
CA ARG A 20 -0.20 -5.00 3.78
C ARG A 20 -0.63 -6.21 2.96
N LYS A 21 -1.73 -6.12 2.22
CA LYS A 21 -2.20 -7.21 1.36
C LYS A 21 -1.20 -7.52 0.26
N GLU A 22 -0.72 -6.50 -0.45
CA GLU A 22 0.26 -6.67 -1.52
C GLU A 22 1.58 -7.26 -1.00
N MET A 23 2.02 -6.79 0.18
CA MET A 23 3.20 -7.33 0.85
C MET A 23 3.03 -8.79 1.24
N HIS A 24 1.86 -9.17 1.73
CA HIS A 24 1.56 -10.55 2.05
C HIS A 24 1.59 -11.44 0.79
N GLU A 25 0.99 -11.00 -0.32
CA GLU A 25 1.07 -11.70 -1.61
C GLU A 25 2.52 -11.81 -2.11
N PHE A 26 3.36 -10.80 -1.85
CA PHE A 26 4.78 -10.82 -2.18
C PHE A 26 5.54 -11.84 -1.33
N GLU A 27 5.30 -11.88 -0.01
CA GLU A 27 5.89 -12.88 0.89
C GLU A 27 5.50 -14.31 0.52
N GLN A 28 4.30 -14.51 -0.01
CA GLN A 28 3.83 -15.81 -0.52
C GLN A 28 4.37 -16.14 -1.93
N GLY A 29 5.08 -15.21 -2.59
CA GLY A 29 5.59 -15.40 -3.96
C GLY A 29 4.51 -15.34 -5.05
N THR A 30 3.33 -14.80 -4.73
CA THR A 30 2.17 -14.73 -5.64
C THR A 30 1.86 -13.31 -6.12
N ALA A 31 2.61 -12.30 -5.67
CA ALA A 31 2.46 -10.93 -6.16
C ALA A 31 2.94 -10.79 -7.60
N HIS A 32 2.06 -10.24 -8.45
CA HIS A 32 2.33 -9.99 -9.86
C HIS A 32 1.99 -8.55 -10.23
N SER A 33 2.64 -8.05 -11.28
CA SER A 33 2.55 -6.66 -11.72
C SER A 33 2.21 -6.54 -13.21
N GLY A 34 1.35 -5.57 -13.50
CA GLY A 34 1.00 -5.16 -14.86
C GLY A 34 0.22 -6.19 -15.69
N PRO A 35 -0.06 -5.87 -16.97
CA PRO A 35 -0.90 -6.68 -17.85
C PRO A 35 -0.27 -8.03 -18.23
N LYS A 36 1.06 -8.17 -18.11
CA LYS A 36 1.79 -9.41 -18.39
C LYS A 36 2.01 -10.28 -17.14
N LEU A 37 1.36 -9.95 -16.01
CA LEU A 37 1.47 -10.67 -14.74
C LEU A 37 2.93 -10.99 -14.39
N LYS A 38 3.81 -9.99 -14.46
CA LYS A 38 5.24 -10.19 -14.15
C LYS A 38 5.41 -10.33 -12.64
N PRO A 39 6.15 -11.33 -12.13
CA PRO A 39 6.37 -11.48 -10.70
C PRO A 39 7.04 -10.22 -10.13
N VAL A 40 6.60 -9.83 -8.92
CA VAL A 40 7.18 -8.70 -8.20
C VAL A 40 8.57 -9.10 -7.70
N LYS A 41 9.58 -8.30 -8.00
CA LYS A 41 11.00 -8.65 -7.73
C LYS A 41 11.54 -8.04 -6.46
N SER A 42 10.83 -7.08 -5.87
CA SER A 42 11.32 -6.35 -4.70
C SER A 42 10.19 -5.88 -3.81
N GLU A 43 10.48 -5.83 -2.52
CA GLU A 43 9.58 -5.32 -1.50
C GLU A 43 9.15 -3.87 -1.78
N LYS A 44 10.10 -3.03 -2.20
CA LYS A 44 9.83 -1.63 -2.60
C LYS A 44 8.81 -1.57 -3.75
N GLN A 45 8.87 -2.51 -4.68
CA GLN A 45 7.92 -2.60 -5.79
C GLN A 45 6.54 -3.04 -5.29
N ALA A 46 6.45 -4.01 -4.39
CA ALA A 46 5.19 -4.40 -3.74
C ALA A 46 4.54 -3.21 -3.03
N ILE A 47 5.30 -2.48 -2.20
CA ILE A 47 4.80 -1.26 -1.54
C ILE A 47 4.30 -0.23 -2.55
N ALA A 48 5.03 -0.02 -3.65
CA ALA A 48 4.63 0.91 -4.70
C ALA A 48 3.31 0.48 -5.38
N ILE A 49 3.12 -0.82 -5.63
CA ILE A 49 1.88 -1.37 -6.19
C ILE A 49 0.72 -1.19 -5.21
N GLY A 50 0.90 -1.55 -3.94
CA GLY A 50 -0.11 -1.37 -2.90
C GLY A 50 -0.52 0.10 -2.73
N LEU A 51 0.45 1.02 -2.76
CA LEU A 51 0.16 2.47 -2.76
C LEU A 51 -0.53 2.94 -4.04
N SER A 52 -0.30 2.30 -5.19
CA SER A 52 -1.01 2.62 -6.44
C SER A 52 -2.46 2.16 -6.37
N LYS A 53 -2.71 0.91 -5.94
CA LYS A 53 -4.05 0.36 -5.70
C LYS A 53 -4.84 1.23 -4.72
N ALA A 54 -4.19 1.69 -3.65
CA ALA A 54 -4.81 2.59 -2.69
C ALA A 54 -5.24 3.94 -3.31
N ARG A 55 -4.44 4.50 -4.23
CA ARG A 55 -4.79 5.73 -4.96
C ARG A 55 -5.96 5.51 -5.92
N GLU A 56 -5.96 4.40 -6.66
CA GLU A 56 -7.06 4.03 -7.56
C GLU A 56 -8.39 3.86 -6.80
N LYS A 57 -8.33 3.33 -5.58
CA LYS A 57 -9.48 3.21 -4.67
C LYS A 57 -9.91 4.54 -4.02
N GLY A 58 -9.26 5.66 -4.34
CA GLY A 58 -9.56 6.97 -3.77
C GLY A 58 -9.19 7.11 -2.29
N LEU A 59 -8.35 6.21 -1.76
CA LEU A 59 -7.94 6.24 -0.37
C LEU A 59 -6.96 7.39 -0.12
N LYS A 60 -6.90 7.87 1.13
CA LYS A 60 -5.97 8.92 1.52
C LYS A 60 -4.54 8.42 1.46
N VAL A 61 -3.84 8.79 0.39
CA VAL A 61 -2.41 8.55 0.18
C VAL A 61 -1.72 9.90 -0.06
N PRO A 62 -0.51 10.14 0.47
CA PRO A 62 0.30 11.29 0.12
C PRO A 62 0.50 11.41 -1.39
N LYS A 63 0.51 12.65 -1.87
CA LYS A 63 0.89 12.99 -3.24
C LYS A 63 2.32 12.49 -3.49
N LYS A 64 2.58 12.04 -4.72
CA LYS A 64 3.96 11.80 -5.16
C LYS A 64 4.67 13.16 -5.11
N SER A 65 5.83 13.22 -4.46
CA SER A 65 6.73 14.36 -4.57
C SER A 65 7.42 14.37 -5.92
#